data_AF-A0A3N9W9G9-F1
#
_entry.id   AF-A0A3N9W9G9-F1
#
_cell.length_a   1.000
_cell.length_b   1.000
_cell.length_c   1.000
_cell.angle_alpha   90.00
_cell.angle_beta   90.00
_cell.angle_gamma   90.00
#
_symmetry.space_group_name_H-M   'P 1'
#
loop_
_entity.id
_entity.type
_entity.pdbx_description
1 polymer ?
#
loop_
_entity_poly.entity_id
_entity_poly.type
_entity_poly.pdbx_seq_one_letter_code
_entity_poly.pdbx_strand_id
1 'polypeptide(L)'
;TRLYQRAVRDLLHLDATDPQAGFKAFPATALRTALPLTADHSLAFDTDLLAAIARCGHTVAEVGVAALHQYVEGHRSTPHDYDTMLNGVHRQALRHGLDPDTRRTPTWDRIRQAGSLAAAAAKSTTTTMLKAPASR
;
A
#
# COMPACT_ATOMS: atom_id res chain seq x y z
N THR A 1 -0.89 -0.57 9.55
CA THR A 1 -0.65 -1.62 8.52
C THR A 1 -1.88 -1.91 7.67
N ARG A 2 -3.00 -2.42 8.22
CA ARG A 2 -4.21 -2.73 7.39
C ARG A 2 -4.80 -1.55 6.60
N LEU A 3 -4.72 -0.32 7.12
CA LEU A 3 -5.21 0.87 6.41
C LEU A 3 -4.36 1.22 5.19
N TYR A 4 -3.03 1.12 5.30
CA TYR A 4 -2.13 1.37 4.17
C TYR A 4 -2.40 0.38 3.03
N GLN A 5 -2.43 -0.92 3.35
CA GLN A 5 -2.69 -1.99 2.37
C GLN A 5 -4.03 -1.80 1.65
N ARG A 6 -5.09 -1.45 2.39
CA ARG A 6 -6.40 -1.14 1.82
C ARG A 6 -6.38 0.11 0.95
N ALA A 7 -5.65 1.14 1.33
CA ALA A 7 -5.50 2.35 0.52
C ALA A 7 -4.72 2.06 -0.78
N VAL A 8 -3.68 1.21 -0.74
CA VAL A 8 -2.97 0.75 -1.95
C VAL A 8 -3.91 -0.03 -2.87
N ARG A 9 -4.71 -0.96 -2.33
CA ARG A 9 -5.72 -1.69 -3.09
C ARG A 9 -6.73 -0.74 -3.72
N ASP A 10 -7.28 0.18 -2.94
CA ASP A 10 -8.20 1.18 -3.44
C ASP A 10 -7.52 1.99 -4.53
N LEU A 11 -6.28 2.46 -4.34
CA LEU A 11 -5.59 3.34 -5.27
C LEU A 11 -5.12 2.66 -6.56
N LEU A 12 -4.67 1.42 -6.52
CA LEU A 12 -4.02 0.75 -7.65
C LEU A 12 -4.76 -0.50 -8.15
N HIS A 13 -5.90 -0.84 -7.56
CA HIS A 13 -6.63 -2.08 -7.81
C HIS A 13 -5.77 -3.35 -7.67
N LEU A 14 -4.79 -3.30 -6.76
CA LEU A 14 -3.92 -4.44 -6.47
C LEU A 14 -4.58 -5.37 -5.45
N ASP A 15 -4.74 -6.64 -5.82
CA ASP A 15 -5.15 -7.68 -4.89
C ASP A 15 -3.93 -8.37 -4.25
N ALA A 16 -3.11 -7.57 -3.57
CA ALA A 16 -2.03 -8.03 -2.70
C ALA A 16 -2.40 -7.73 -1.25
N THR A 17 -2.15 -8.67 -0.35
CA THR A 17 -2.26 -8.47 1.10
C THR A 17 -1.04 -7.73 1.65
N ASP A 18 0.16 -7.95 1.09
CA ASP A 18 1.37 -7.20 1.39
C ASP A 18 2.07 -6.70 0.12
N PRO A 19 1.67 -5.52 -0.40
CA PRO A 19 2.24 -4.98 -1.62
C PRO A 19 3.69 -4.49 -1.45
N GLN A 20 4.21 -4.43 -0.21
CA GLN A 20 5.56 -3.96 0.15
C GLN A 20 6.44 -5.10 0.69
N ALA A 21 6.11 -6.35 0.36
CA ALA A 21 6.88 -7.50 0.79
C ALA A 21 8.34 -7.42 0.31
N GLY A 22 9.32 -7.64 1.20
CA GLY A 22 10.75 -7.48 0.87
C GLY A 22 11.28 -8.45 -0.18
N PHE A 23 10.54 -9.52 -0.52
CA PHE A 23 10.90 -10.47 -1.56
C PHE A 23 9.79 -10.56 -2.61
N LYS A 24 10.16 -10.41 -3.89
CA LYS A 24 9.26 -10.58 -5.04
C LYS A 24 10.01 -11.32 -6.16
N ALA A 25 9.34 -12.25 -6.82
CA ALA A 25 9.89 -13.00 -7.94
C ALA A 25 8.97 -12.84 -9.15
N PHE A 26 9.57 -12.63 -10.32
CA PHE A 26 8.84 -12.40 -11.57
C PHE A 26 9.50 -13.16 -12.72
N PRO A 27 8.72 -13.72 -13.65
CA PRO A 27 9.26 -14.15 -14.94
C PRO A 27 9.95 -12.99 -15.65
N ALA A 28 11.11 -13.25 -16.26
CA ALA A 28 11.86 -12.22 -16.99
C ALA A 28 11.03 -11.57 -18.12
N THR A 29 10.10 -12.33 -18.71
CA THR A 29 9.14 -11.84 -19.71
C THR A 29 8.22 -10.75 -19.14
N ALA A 30 7.68 -10.95 -17.94
CA ALA A 30 6.80 -9.98 -17.28
C ALA A 30 7.56 -8.70 -16.87
N LEU A 31 8.82 -8.84 -16.43
CA LEU A 31 9.64 -7.67 -16.11
C LEU A 31 10.01 -6.85 -17.34
N ARG A 32 10.30 -7.49 -18.47
CA ARG A 32 10.63 -6.77 -19.72
C ARG A 32 9.51 -5.85 -20.19
N THR A 33 8.25 -6.22 -19.96
CA THR A 33 7.09 -5.41 -20.33
C THR A 33 6.74 -4.37 -19.26
N ALA A 34 6.86 -4.71 -17.97
CA ALA A 34 6.44 -3.84 -16.88
C ALA A 34 7.48 -2.80 -16.45
N LEU A 35 8.79 -3.13 -16.42
CA LEU A 35 9.83 -2.23 -15.94
C LEU A 35 9.86 -0.86 -16.65
N PRO A 36 9.68 -0.77 -17.99
CA PRO A 36 9.62 0.53 -18.67
C PRO A 36 8.46 1.43 -18.24
N LEU A 37 7.43 0.88 -17.58
CA LEU A 37 6.27 1.61 -17.08
C LEU A 37 6.45 2.07 -15.62
N THR A 38 7.49 1.60 -14.94
CA THR A 38 7.80 2.01 -13.56
C THR A 38 8.56 3.34 -13.57
N ALA A 39 8.17 4.26 -12.70
CA ALA A 39 8.78 5.59 -12.59
C ALA A 39 9.18 5.95 -11.15
N ASP A 40 8.66 5.24 -10.15
CA ASP A 40 9.02 5.41 -8.76
C ASP A 40 10.20 4.51 -8.40
N HIS A 41 11.35 5.09 -8.07
CA HIS A 41 12.54 4.36 -7.61
C HIS A 41 12.81 4.59 -6.11
N SER A 42 11.78 4.97 -5.35
CA SER A 42 11.86 5.28 -3.93
C SER A 42 11.14 4.22 -3.09
N LEU A 43 10.70 4.58 -1.88
CA LEU A 43 10.00 3.69 -0.95
C LEU A 43 8.73 3.07 -1.54
N ALA A 44 8.13 3.66 -2.57
CA ALA A 44 6.93 3.13 -3.22
C ALA A 44 7.23 2.39 -4.55
N PHE A 45 8.49 2.04 -4.83
CA PHE A 45 8.86 1.27 -6.03
C PHE A 45 8.03 -0.01 -6.19
N ASP A 46 7.87 -0.75 -5.10
CA ASP A 46 7.16 -2.03 -5.09
C ASP A 46 5.73 -1.92 -5.62
N THR A 47 4.99 -0.90 -5.18
CA THR A 47 3.61 -0.69 -5.61
C THR A 47 3.53 -0.21 -7.05
N ASP A 48 4.51 0.57 -7.52
CA ASP A 48 4.57 0.99 -8.92
C ASP A 48 4.84 -0.19 -9.85
N LEU A 49 5.78 -1.06 -9.46
CA LEU A 49 6.10 -2.29 -10.20
C LEU A 49 4.89 -3.22 -10.25
N LEU A 50 4.20 -3.45 -9.13
CA LEU A 50 3.01 -4.30 -9.11
C LEU A 50 1.87 -3.72 -9.95
N ALA A 51 1.66 -2.40 -9.93
CA ALA A 51 0.68 -1.74 -10.79
C ALA A 51 1.02 -1.86 -12.28
N ALA A 52 2.30 -1.69 -12.64
CA ALA A 52 2.79 -1.89 -14.00
C ALA A 52 2.57 -3.34 -14.48
N ILE A 53 2.91 -4.32 -13.65
CA ILE A 53 2.69 -5.75 -13.93
C ILE A 53 1.19 -6.03 -14.17
N ALA A 54 0.31 -5.52 -13.31
CA ALA A 54 -1.14 -5.66 -13.46
C ALA A 54 -1.65 -4.99 -14.74
N ARG A 55 -1.15 -3.79 -15.08
CA ARG A 55 -1.49 -3.07 -16.31
C ARG A 55 -1.05 -3.80 -17.58
N CYS A 56 0.01 -4.61 -17.50
CA CYS A 56 0.41 -5.52 -18.57
C CYS A 56 -0.46 -6.78 -18.68
N GLY A 57 -1.52 -6.90 -17.88
CA GLY A 57 -2.46 -8.04 -17.91
C GLY A 57 -1.99 -9.26 -17.13
N HIS A 58 -0.95 -9.13 -16.30
CA HIS A 58 -0.50 -10.21 -15.44
C HIS A 58 -1.24 -10.21 -14.09
N THR A 59 -1.43 -11.39 -13.52
CA THR A 59 -1.95 -11.55 -12.17
C THR A 59 -0.79 -11.70 -11.19
N VAL A 60 -0.88 -11.01 -10.05
CA VAL A 60 0.04 -11.17 -8.92
C VAL A 60 -0.56 -12.20 -7.97
N ALA A 61 0.23 -13.21 -7.61
CA ALA A 61 -0.16 -14.22 -6.62
C ALA A 61 0.80 -14.15 -5.43
N GLU A 62 0.24 -14.23 -4.23
CA GLU A 62 1.01 -14.34 -3.01
C GLU A 62 1.23 -15.81 -2.67
N VAL A 63 2.49 -16.19 -2.48
CA VAL A 63 2.90 -17.55 -2.13
C VAL A 63 3.59 -17.54 -0.78
N GLY A 64 3.23 -18.50 0.08
CA GLY A 64 3.87 -18.64 1.39
C GLY A 64 5.32 -19.06 1.22
N VAL A 65 6.25 -18.17 1.52
CA VAL A 65 7.70 -18.44 1.51
C VAL A 65 8.28 -18.23 2.90
N ALA A 66 9.09 -19.18 3.36
CA ALA A 66 9.90 -19.01 4.56
C ALA A 66 11.23 -18.37 4.16
N ALA A 67 11.36 -17.06 4.35
CA ALA A 67 12.59 -16.32 4.12
C ALA A 67 13.19 -15.88 5.45
N LEU A 68 14.49 -16.15 5.64
CA LEU A 68 15.24 -15.63 6.78
C LEU A 68 15.83 -14.27 6.38
N HIS A 69 15.24 -13.20 6.89
CA HIS A 69 15.78 -11.86 6.74
C HIS A 69 16.76 -11.58 7.88
N GLN A 70 18.05 -11.47 7.58
CA GLN A 70 19.01 -10.86 8.50
C GLN A 70 18.99 -9.35 8.28
N TYR A 71 18.33 -8.64 9.19
CA TYR A 71 18.27 -7.18 9.15
C TYR A 71 19.64 -6.61 9.54
N VAL A 72 20.33 -5.98 8.58
CA VAL A 72 21.61 -5.31 8.85
C VAL A 72 21.29 -3.86 9.25
N GLU A 73 21.17 -3.67 10.57
CA GLU A 73 21.14 -2.41 11.35
C GLU A 73 19.95 -1.41 11.29
N GLY A 74 19.24 -1.33 12.41
CA GLY A 74 18.97 -0.08 13.14
C GLY A 74 17.74 0.78 12.77
N HIS A 75 17.25 0.73 11.53
CA HIS A 75 16.12 1.57 11.14
C HIS A 75 14.76 0.99 11.55
N ARG A 76 14.03 1.73 12.40
CA ARG A 76 12.62 1.45 12.68
C ARG A 76 11.79 2.36 11.76
N SER A 77 11.04 1.77 10.83
CA SER A 77 10.13 2.54 9.98
C SER A 77 9.15 3.33 10.84
N THR A 78 9.03 4.62 10.58
CA THR A 78 8.12 5.50 11.31
C THR A 78 6.83 5.70 10.53
N PRO A 79 5.71 6.09 11.18
CA PRO A 79 4.47 6.43 10.48
C PRO A 79 4.65 7.45 9.34
N HIS A 80 5.63 8.35 9.45
CA HIS A 80 5.96 9.33 8.41
C HIS A 80 6.38 8.69 7.08
N ASP A 81 7.07 7.55 7.14
CA ASP A 81 7.50 6.81 5.95
C ASP A 81 6.28 6.29 5.18
N TYR A 82 5.22 5.87 5.90
CA TYR A 82 4.00 5.38 5.28
C TYR A 82 3.18 6.49 4.59
N ASP A 83 3.13 7.70 5.14
CA ASP A 83 2.48 8.83 4.46
C ASP A 83 3.25 9.21 3.18
N THR A 84 4.58 9.20 3.24
CA THR A 84 5.45 9.41 2.06
C THR A 84 5.23 8.34 1.00
N MET A 85 5.18 7.07 1.40
CA MET A 85 4.86 5.95 0.51
C MET A 85 3.47 6.11 -0.10
N LEU A 86 2.46 6.49 0.70
CA LEU A 86 1.09 6.64 0.23
C LEU A 86 0.94 7.79 -0.77
N ASN A 87 1.70 8.88 -0.60
CA ASN A 87 1.81 9.94 -1.60
C ASN A 87 2.46 9.43 -2.90
N GLY A 88 3.45 8.54 -2.80
CA GLY A 88 4.00 7.80 -3.95
C GLY A 88 2.91 7.01 -4.68
N VAL A 89 2.16 6.19 -3.95
CA VAL A 89 1.05 5.36 -4.46
C VAL A 89 -0.03 6.22 -5.13
N HIS A 90 -0.37 7.38 -4.56
CA HIS A 90 -1.33 8.30 -5.18
C HIS A 90 -0.84 8.80 -6.55
N ARG A 91 0.44 9.22 -6.65
CA ARG A 91 1.03 9.63 -7.94
C ARG A 91 1.08 8.48 -8.94
N GLN A 92 1.37 7.27 -8.47
CA GLN A 92 1.33 6.06 -9.31
C GLN A 92 -0.08 5.84 -9.87
N ALA A 93 -1.12 5.99 -9.04
CA ALA A 93 -2.50 5.84 -9.48
C ALA A 93 -2.84 6.81 -10.63
N LEU A 94 -2.46 8.09 -10.50
CA LEU A 94 -2.63 9.08 -11.59
C LEU A 94 -1.91 8.65 -12.88
N ARG A 95 -0.65 8.22 -12.78
CA ARG A 95 0.13 7.76 -13.96
C ARG A 95 -0.46 6.53 -14.63
N HIS A 96 -1.01 5.61 -13.85
CA HIS A 96 -1.63 4.39 -14.35
C HIS A 96 -3.07 4.60 -14.81
N GLY A 97 -3.58 5.84 -14.82
CA GLY A 97 -4.94 6.18 -15.27
C GLY A 97 -6.02 5.78 -14.26
N LEU A 98 -5.65 5.61 -13.00
CA LEU A 98 -6.53 5.27 -11.87
C LEU A 98 -6.74 6.51 -10.99
N ASP A 99 -7.23 7.60 -11.59
CA ASP A 99 -7.46 8.86 -10.88
C ASP A 99 -8.45 8.67 -9.71
N PRO A 100 -8.02 8.85 -8.45
CA PRO A 100 -8.86 8.67 -7.28
C PRO A 100 -9.99 9.70 -7.17
N ASP A 101 -9.92 10.85 -7.83
CA ASP A 101 -10.98 11.87 -7.77
C ASP A 101 -12.19 11.50 -8.64
N THR A 102 -12.01 10.57 -9.58
CA THR A 102 -13.06 10.11 -10.51
C THR A 102 -13.67 8.78 -10.12
N ARG A 103 -13.21 8.16 -9.03
CA ARG A 103 -13.62 6.80 -8.63
C ARG A 103 -13.64 6.64 -7.12
N ARG A 104 -14.29 5.58 -6.66
CA ARG A 104 -14.45 5.33 -5.23
C ARG A 104 -13.15 4.81 -4.62
N THR A 105 -12.54 5.56 -3.70
CA THR A 105 -11.34 5.17 -2.97
C THR A 105 -11.51 5.35 -1.45
N PRO A 106 -12.44 4.58 -0.83
CA PRO A 106 -12.97 4.90 0.49
C PRO A 106 -11.93 4.93 1.60
N THR A 107 -10.90 4.09 1.52
CA THR A 107 -9.81 4.09 2.51
C THR A 107 -8.88 5.28 2.32
N TRP A 108 -8.56 5.62 1.06
CA TRP A 108 -7.76 6.79 0.72
C TRP A 108 -8.47 8.08 1.16
N ASP A 109 -9.75 8.23 0.83
CA ASP A 109 -10.57 9.38 1.23
C ASP A 109 -10.57 9.57 2.74
N ARG A 110 -10.74 8.48 3.49
CA ARG A 110 -10.68 8.51 4.95
C ARG A 110 -9.32 8.99 5.46
N ILE A 111 -8.23 8.53 4.85
CA ILE A 111 -6.87 8.93 5.25
C ILE A 111 -6.65 10.41 4.93
N ARG A 112 -7.01 10.84 3.72
CA ARG A 112 -6.91 12.23 3.26
C ARG A 112 -7.70 13.19 4.15
N GLN A 113 -8.94 12.85 4.50
CA GLN A 113 -9.78 13.63 5.42
C GLN A 113 -9.22 13.70 6.84
N ALA A 114 -8.49 12.67 7.27
CA ALA A 114 -7.83 12.67 8.58
C ALA A 114 -6.48 13.43 8.57
N GLY A 115 -5.92 13.73 7.39
CA GLY A 115 -4.65 14.44 7.22
C GLY A 115 -3.41 13.55 7.27
N SER A 116 -3.50 12.33 7.81
CA SER A 116 -2.42 11.34 7.79
C SER A 116 -2.93 9.93 8.07
N LEU A 117 -2.13 8.92 7.71
CA LEU A 117 -2.40 7.52 8.03
C LEU A 117 -2.50 7.32 9.56
N ALA A 118 -1.60 7.96 10.32
CA ALA A 118 -1.58 7.88 11.77
C ALA A 118 -2.86 8.45 12.40
N ALA A 119 -3.31 9.62 11.93
CA ALA A 119 -4.55 10.24 12.40
C ALA A 119 -5.79 9.40 12.04
N ALA A 120 -5.82 8.81 10.84
CA ALA A 120 -6.92 7.95 10.40
C ALA A 120 -7.02 6.66 11.22
N ALA A 121 -5.87 6.11 11.63
CA ALA A 121 -5.77 4.95 12.51
C ALA A 121 -6.27 5.28 13.92
N ALA A 122 -5.83 6.41 14.49
CA ALA A 122 -6.20 6.84 15.84
C ALA A 122 -7.73 7.01 16.01
N LYS A 123 -8.41 7.63 15.03
CA LYS A 123 -9.88 7.81 15.04
C LYS A 123 -10.66 6.49 15.07
N SER A 124 -10.11 5.38 14.56
CA SER A 124 -10.78 4.08 14.59
C SER A 124 -10.83 3.48 16.00
N THR A 125 -9.82 3.79 16.81
CA THR A 125 -9.67 3.26 18.17
C THR A 125 -10.63 3.93 19.14
N THR A 126 -10.91 5.23 18.99
CA THR A 126 -11.78 6.00 19.89
C THR A 126 -13.24 5.53 19.84
N THR A 127 -13.71 5.01 18.71
CA THR A 127 -15.09 4.48 18.56
C THR A 127 -15.29 3.12 19.27
N THR A 128 -14.22 2.47 19.74
CA THR A 128 -14.28 1.14 20.39
C THR A 128 -13.89 1.18 21.87
N MET A 129 -14.18 2.28 22.57
CA MET A 129 -14.26 2.25 24.03
C MET A 129 -15.73 2.12 24.44
N LEU A 130 -16.18 0.87 24.54
CA LEU A 130 -17.44 0.53 25.20
C LEU A 130 -17.44 1.13 26.62
N LYS A 131 -18.48 1.90 26.93
CA LYS A 131 -18.83 2.28 28.31
C LYS A 131 -18.78 1.02 29.19
N ALA A 132 -17.97 1.05 30.24
CA ALA A 132 -18.05 0.04 31.29
C ALA A 132 -19.50 0.00 31.82
N PRO A 133 -20.09 -1.19 32.05
CA PRO A 133 -21.42 -1.28 32.62
C PRO A 133 -21.39 -0.68 34.03
N ALA A 134 -22.35 0.20 34.31
CA ALA A 134 -22.52 0.77 35.64
C ALA A 134 -22.77 -0.36 36.64
N SER A 135 -21.86 -0.51 37.59
CA SER A 135 -22.01 -1.39 38.76
C SER A 135 -23.21 -0.92 39.58
N ARG A 136 -24.15 -1.85 39.81
CA ARG A 136 -25.29 -1.67 40.74
C ARG A 136 -24.86 -1.92 42.17
#